data_AF-A0AAP9CJ31-F1
#
_entry.id   AF-A0AAP9CJ31-F1
#
_cell.length_a   1.000
_cell.length_b   1.000
_cell.length_c   1.000
_cell.angle_alpha   90.00
_cell.angle_beta   90.00
_cell.angle_gamma   90.00
#
_symmetry.space_group_name_H-M   'P 1'
#
loop_
_entity.id
_entity.type
_entity.pdbx_description
1 polymer ?
#
loop_
_entity_poly.entity_id
_entity_poly.type
_entity_poly.pdbx_seq_one_letter_code
_entity_poly.pdbx_strand_id
1 'polypeptide(L)'
;MKFEFGDLYKFIVSLGVVIISISVLVPWLFLKESFDLYKSEADLKSVTSVAHAAILGRQETVAFIVKFIPWFSSIGCICGSIFIFVGLKKWHANQLLLDEQTKVEVELKKQSLRDATKDEIALSAARDMHAIASEENHTTNFTLSAFEARYAQIESLVAKRLRHVYSKTYEVESNKMVAGVEVDVLLRGRNWLTKDYIIEIKSIRRGFNYGWLRESFLKNIYAKNIYAQATNRIPNTLLLIVTDFKGDVSEKYTSMLEKISKEGLGRRGKDLVVIIDKEEFQNLTTDQLQKRLGINA
;
A
#
# COMPACT_ATOMS: atom_id res chain seq x y z
N MET A 1 -0.08 -21.06 0.43
CA MET A 1 -1.24 -20.16 0.63
C MET A 1 -0.68 -18.82 1.08
N LYS A 2 -0.73 -17.77 0.24
CA LYS A 2 -0.27 -16.44 0.65
C LYS A 2 -1.37 -15.83 1.51
N PHE A 3 -1.10 -15.57 2.79
CA PHE A 3 -2.02 -14.84 3.65
C PHE A 3 -2.13 -13.42 3.11
N GLU A 4 -3.29 -13.03 2.58
CA GLU A 4 -3.54 -11.66 2.17
C GLU A 4 -3.88 -10.81 3.40
N PHE A 5 -3.43 -9.55 3.43
CA PHE A 5 -3.68 -8.65 4.57
C PHE A 5 -5.17 -8.45 4.88
N GLY A 6 -6.05 -8.63 3.89
CA GLY A 6 -7.50 -8.62 4.08
C GLY A 6 -8.00 -9.77 4.97
N ASP A 7 -7.34 -10.92 4.94
CA ASP A 7 -7.73 -12.09 5.72
C ASP A 7 -7.36 -11.95 7.20
N LEU A 8 -6.27 -11.22 7.50
CA LEU A 8 -5.85 -10.94 8.87
C LEU A 8 -6.92 -10.14 9.64
N TYR A 9 -7.46 -9.07 9.03
CA TYR A 9 -8.44 -8.23 9.72
C TYR A 9 -9.79 -8.92 9.87
N LYS A 10 -10.20 -9.73 8.88
CA LYS A 10 -11.38 -10.61 9.00
C LYS A 10 -11.20 -11.62 10.13
N PHE A 11 -10.01 -12.22 10.24
CA PHE A 11 -9.67 -13.14 11.32
C PHE A 11 -9.78 -12.48 12.70
N ILE A 12 -9.27 -11.25 12.87
CA ILE A 12 -9.38 -10.50 14.13
C ILE A 12 -10.85 -10.24 14.50
N VAL A 13 -11.69 -9.89 13.52
CA VAL A 13 -13.14 -9.72 13.74
C VAL A 13 -13.77 -11.04 14.19
N SER A 14 -13.48 -12.15 13.49
CA SER A 14 -13.98 -13.48 13.86
C SER A 14 -13.55 -13.90 15.27
N LEU A 15 -12.29 -13.65 15.64
CA LEU A 15 -11.79 -13.90 16.99
C LEU A 15 -12.57 -13.10 18.04
N GLY A 16 -12.88 -11.83 17.76
CA GLY A 16 -13.71 -11.01 18.64
C GLY A 16 -15.13 -11.57 18.81
N VAL A 17 -15.78 -12.02 17.74
CA VAL A 17 -17.11 -12.66 17.79
C VAL A 17 -17.09 -13.95 18.62
N VAL A 18 -16.04 -14.77 18.47
CA VAL A 18 -15.86 -15.99 19.27
C VAL A 18 -15.70 -15.67 20.75
N ILE A 19 -14.89 -14.66 21.10
CA ILE A 19 -14.70 -14.23 22.50
C ILE A 19 -16.03 -13.79 23.13
N ILE A 20 -16.84 -12.99 22.41
CA ILE A 20 -18.16 -12.56 22.88
C ILE A 20 -19.10 -13.76 23.03
N SER A 21 -19.03 -14.71 22.09
CA SER A 21 -19.87 -15.89 22.14
C SER A 21 -19.52 -16.76 23.35
N ILE A 22 -18.24 -16.99 23.62
CA ILE A 22 -17.76 -17.73 24.79
C ILE A 22 -18.11 -17.01 26.10
N SER A 23 -18.01 -15.68 26.13
CA SER A 23 -18.29 -14.88 27.33
C SER A 23 -19.77 -14.94 27.76
N VAL A 24 -20.67 -15.34 26.87
CA VAL A 24 -22.10 -15.54 27.13
C VAL A 24 -22.44 -17.03 27.26
N LEU A 25 -22.00 -17.86 26.32
CA LEU A 25 -22.39 -19.27 26.25
C LEU A 25 -21.84 -20.09 27.40
N VAL A 26 -20.60 -19.87 27.83
CA VAL A 26 -20.00 -20.65 28.93
C VAL A 26 -20.73 -20.37 30.26
N PRO A 27 -20.96 -19.11 30.66
CA PRO A 27 -21.79 -18.82 31.83
C PRO A 27 -23.22 -19.34 31.71
N TRP A 28 -23.84 -19.22 30.54
CA TRP A 28 -25.20 -19.72 30.32
C TRP A 28 -25.28 -21.24 30.48
N LEU A 29 -24.34 -21.99 29.89
CA LEU A 29 -24.25 -23.44 30.04
C LEU A 29 -24.00 -23.85 31.50
N PHE A 30 -23.14 -23.11 32.20
CA PHE A 30 -22.86 -23.35 33.61
C PHE A 30 -24.11 -23.15 34.47
N LEU A 31 -24.82 -22.03 34.31
CA LEU A 31 -26.01 -21.71 35.11
C LEU A 31 -27.22 -22.62 34.83
N LYS A 32 -27.21 -23.38 33.73
CA LYS A 32 -28.26 -24.36 33.41
C LYS A 32 -28.14 -25.62 34.27
N GLU A 33 -26.96 -25.93 34.79
CA GLU A 33 -26.70 -27.12 35.60
C GLU A 33 -27.18 -26.90 37.05
N SER A 34 -27.92 -27.85 37.62
CA SER A 34 -28.58 -27.68 38.93
C SER A 34 -27.67 -27.86 40.15
N PHE A 35 -26.40 -28.28 39.96
CA PHE A 35 -25.29 -28.35 40.94
C PHE A 35 -25.58 -28.83 42.37
N ASP A 36 -26.71 -29.48 42.64
CA ASP A 36 -27.17 -29.91 43.96
C ASP A 36 -27.20 -28.79 45.03
N LEU A 37 -27.36 -27.52 44.61
CA LEU A 37 -27.33 -26.35 45.49
C LEU A 37 -28.50 -26.29 46.50
N TYR A 38 -29.56 -27.09 46.28
CA TYR A 38 -30.82 -27.01 47.04
C TYR A 38 -31.00 -28.12 48.10
N LYS A 39 -29.96 -28.85 48.48
CA LYS A 39 -30.07 -29.88 49.54
C LYS A 39 -30.32 -29.25 50.91
N SER A 40 -31.28 -29.78 51.65
CA SER A 40 -31.58 -29.32 53.01
C SER A 40 -30.50 -29.76 54.00
N GLU A 41 -30.38 -29.06 55.13
CA GLU A 41 -29.45 -29.47 56.20
C GLU A 41 -29.75 -30.88 56.74
N ALA A 42 -31.02 -31.31 56.69
CA ALA A 42 -31.42 -32.65 57.09
C ALA A 42 -30.90 -33.72 56.11
N ASP A 43 -30.91 -33.43 54.81
CA ASP A 43 -30.37 -34.31 53.75
C ASP A 43 -28.84 -34.36 53.76
N LEU A 44 -28.18 -33.30 54.24
CA LEU A 44 -26.73 -33.27 54.42
C LEU A 44 -26.27 -34.08 55.63
N LYS A 45 -27.09 -34.17 56.68
CA LYS A 45 -26.79 -34.96 57.89
C LYS A 45 -27.02 -36.45 57.71
N SER A 46 -27.77 -36.87 56.68
CA SER A 46 -28.10 -38.27 56.42
C SER A 46 -27.11 -39.00 55.49
N VAL A 47 -26.11 -38.28 54.94
CA VAL A 47 -25.09 -38.86 54.06
C VAL A 47 -23.80 -39.23 54.81
N THR A 48 -22.98 -40.06 54.16
CA THR A 48 -21.66 -40.44 54.70
C THR A 48 -20.73 -39.23 54.79
N SER A 49 -19.73 -39.30 55.68
CA SER A 49 -18.74 -38.22 55.86
C SER A 49 -17.99 -37.86 54.56
N VAL A 50 -17.68 -38.85 53.73
CA VAL A 50 -17.04 -38.66 52.41
C VAL A 50 -17.97 -37.92 51.45
N ALA A 51 -19.25 -38.32 51.37
CA ALA A 51 -20.23 -37.67 50.52
C ALA A 51 -20.53 -36.24 50.98
N HIS A 52 -20.59 -36.02 52.30
CA HIS A 52 -20.76 -34.68 52.89
C HIS A 52 -19.64 -33.73 52.49
N ALA A 53 -18.37 -34.15 52.61
CA ALA A 53 -17.21 -33.34 52.22
C ALA A 53 -17.21 -33.02 50.71
N ALA A 54 -17.57 -34.00 49.87
CA ALA A 54 -17.67 -33.80 48.42
C ALA A 54 -18.77 -32.79 48.02
N ILE A 55 -19.93 -32.84 48.68
CA ILE A 55 -21.04 -31.91 48.41
C ILE A 55 -20.65 -30.48 48.81
N LEU A 56 -20.05 -30.29 50.00
CA LEU A 56 -19.58 -28.96 50.44
C LEU A 56 -18.53 -28.39 49.49
N GLY A 57 -17.52 -29.18 49.10
CA GLY A 57 -16.50 -28.72 48.15
C GLY A 57 -17.08 -28.32 46.79
N ARG A 58 -18.12 -29.03 46.31
CA ARG A 58 -18.83 -28.65 45.09
C ARG A 58 -19.61 -27.35 45.26
N GLN A 59 -20.33 -27.17 46.38
CA GLN A 59 -21.08 -25.94 46.66
C GLN A 59 -20.17 -24.71 46.74
N GLU A 60 -19.03 -24.82 47.43
CA GLU A 60 -18.04 -23.73 47.52
C GLU A 60 -17.46 -23.36 46.14
N THR A 61 -17.10 -24.38 45.34
CA THR A 61 -16.59 -24.17 43.98
C THR A 61 -17.61 -23.48 43.09
N VAL A 62 -18.87 -23.94 43.13
CA VAL A 62 -19.96 -23.36 42.34
C VAL A 62 -20.26 -21.93 42.78
N ALA A 63 -20.32 -21.66 44.09
CA ALA A 63 -20.52 -20.33 44.63
C ALA A 63 -19.42 -19.35 44.18
N PHE A 64 -18.16 -19.80 44.18
CA PHE A 64 -17.04 -19.02 43.66
C PHE A 64 -17.20 -18.69 42.16
N ILE A 65 -17.52 -19.70 41.33
CA ILE A 65 -17.71 -19.51 39.89
C ILE A 65 -18.86 -18.55 39.60
N VAL A 66 -20.01 -18.70 40.28
CA VAL A 66 -21.17 -17.81 40.11
C VAL A 66 -20.81 -16.35 40.41
N LYS A 67 -20.00 -16.10 41.45
CA LYS A 67 -19.51 -14.75 41.77
C LYS A 67 -18.56 -14.20 40.70
N PHE A 68 -17.82 -15.08 40.02
CA PHE A 68 -16.86 -14.70 38.98
C PHE A 68 -17.50 -14.51 37.60
N ILE A 69 -18.64 -15.16 37.32
CA ILE A 69 -19.34 -15.10 36.03
C ILE A 69 -19.53 -13.66 35.51
N PRO A 70 -20.05 -12.69 36.28
CA PRO A 70 -20.25 -11.33 35.78
C PRO A 70 -18.96 -10.66 35.31
N TRP A 71 -17.85 -10.92 35.99
CA TRP A 71 -16.53 -10.40 35.62
C TRP A 71 -15.99 -11.06 34.36
N PHE A 72 -16.09 -12.40 34.26
CA PHE A 72 -15.71 -13.13 33.05
C PHE A 72 -16.49 -12.65 31.83
N SER A 73 -17.82 -12.57 31.93
CA SER A 73 -18.69 -12.10 30.84
C SER A 73 -18.37 -10.66 30.46
N SER A 74 -18.22 -9.76 31.43
CA SER A 74 -17.96 -8.34 31.16
C SER A 74 -16.61 -8.12 30.47
N ILE A 75 -15.54 -8.72 31.00
CA ILE A 75 -14.19 -8.61 30.42
C ILE A 75 -14.18 -9.22 29.02
N GLY A 76 -14.75 -10.41 28.84
CA GLY A 76 -14.83 -11.07 27.54
C GLY A 76 -15.59 -10.23 26.51
N CYS A 77 -16.75 -9.68 26.87
CA CYS A 77 -17.52 -8.80 25.99
C CYS A 77 -16.74 -7.53 25.60
N ILE A 78 -16.06 -6.89 26.56
CA ILE A 78 -15.25 -5.69 26.29
C ILE A 78 -14.08 -6.03 25.36
N CYS A 79 -13.29 -7.07 25.67
CA CYS A 79 -12.16 -7.49 24.86
C CYS A 79 -12.59 -7.88 23.44
N GLY A 80 -13.66 -8.66 23.30
CA GLY A 80 -14.19 -9.06 22.00
C GLY A 80 -14.70 -7.86 21.19
N SER A 81 -15.37 -6.89 21.84
CA SER A 81 -15.83 -5.66 21.19
C SER A 81 -14.65 -4.81 20.67
N ILE A 82 -13.56 -4.72 21.43
CA ILE A 82 -12.34 -4.03 21.00
C ILE A 82 -11.75 -4.71 19.75
N PHE A 83 -11.68 -6.05 19.73
CA PHE A 83 -11.17 -6.78 18.57
C PHE A 83 -12.04 -6.57 17.33
N ILE A 84 -13.37 -6.64 17.46
CA ILE A 84 -14.29 -6.35 16.36
C ILE A 84 -14.07 -4.91 15.86
N PHE A 85 -14.03 -3.93 16.76
CA PHE A 85 -13.85 -2.53 16.39
C PHE A 85 -12.52 -2.29 15.65
N VAL A 86 -11.41 -2.77 16.20
CA VAL A 86 -10.08 -2.62 15.59
C VAL A 86 -10.01 -3.37 14.25
N GLY A 87 -10.55 -4.58 14.19
CA GLY A 87 -10.60 -5.41 12.98
C GLY A 87 -11.38 -4.73 11.87
N LEU A 88 -12.61 -4.27 12.15
CA LEU A 88 -13.44 -3.55 11.18
C LEU A 88 -12.78 -2.25 10.71
N LYS A 89 -12.21 -1.46 11.63
CA LYS A 89 -11.55 -0.19 11.30
C LYS A 89 -10.38 -0.41 10.33
N LYS A 90 -9.51 -1.37 10.61
CA LYS A 90 -8.36 -1.68 9.75
C LYS A 90 -8.77 -2.37 8.46
N TRP A 91 -9.78 -3.24 8.50
CA TRP A 91 -10.32 -3.86 7.30
C TRP A 91 -10.87 -2.81 6.35
N HIS A 92 -11.68 -1.87 6.83
CA HIS A 92 -12.21 -0.78 6.02
C HIS A 92 -11.10 0.06 5.37
N ALA A 93 -10.05 0.41 6.14
CA ALA A 93 -8.90 1.14 5.60
C ALA A 93 -8.18 0.37 4.48
N ASN A 94 -7.99 -0.93 4.64
CA ASN A 94 -7.39 -1.78 3.60
C ASN A 94 -8.29 -1.97 2.38
N GLN A 95 -9.61 -2.10 2.62
CA GLN A 95 -10.59 -2.24 1.55
C GLN A 95 -10.60 -1.01 0.63
N LEU A 96 -10.51 0.19 1.21
CA LEU A 96 -10.44 1.42 0.43
C LEU A 96 -9.22 1.45 -0.51
N LEU A 97 -8.07 0.94 -0.06
CA LEU A 97 -6.86 0.84 -0.90
C LEU A 97 -7.03 -0.19 -2.02
N LEU A 98 -7.69 -1.32 -1.75
CA LEU A 98 -7.98 -2.35 -2.75
C LEU A 98 -8.97 -1.83 -3.80
N ASP A 99 -9.99 -1.09 -3.38
CA ASP A 99 -10.97 -0.48 -4.28
C ASP A 99 -10.31 0.58 -5.17
N GLU A 100 -9.43 1.42 -4.60
CA GLU A 100 -8.61 2.37 -5.36
C GLU A 100 -7.69 1.66 -6.37
N GLN A 101 -7.01 0.59 -5.96
CA GLN A 101 -6.16 -0.21 -6.84
C GLN A 101 -6.98 -0.81 -7.98
N THR A 102 -8.12 -1.42 -7.68
CA THR A 102 -9.01 -2.04 -8.68
C THR A 102 -9.48 -1.00 -9.69
N LYS A 103 -9.84 0.20 -9.22
CA LYS A 103 -10.22 1.32 -10.10
C LYS A 103 -9.06 1.72 -11.03
N VAL A 104 -7.85 1.84 -10.50
CA VAL A 104 -6.65 2.18 -11.30
C VAL A 104 -6.35 1.08 -12.31
N GLU A 105 -6.43 -0.20 -11.93
CA GLU A 105 -6.25 -1.33 -12.84
C GLU A 105 -7.28 -1.34 -13.96
N VAL A 106 -8.54 -1.05 -13.66
CA VAL A 106 -9.60 -0.93 -14.67
C VAL A 106 -9.29 0.20 -15.63
N GLU A 107 -8.87 1.36 -15.14
CA GLU A 107 -8.50 2.49 -15.98
C GLU A 107 -7.26 2.22 -16.84
N LEU A 108 -6.25 1.52 -16.29
CA LEU A 108 -5.09 1.04 -17.04
C LEU A 108 -5.51 0.06 -18.14
N LYS A 109 -6.42 -0.88 -17.85
CA LYS A 109 -6.96 -1.83 -18.85
C LYS A 109 -7.70 -1.09 -19.97
N LYS A 110 -8.56 -0.12 -19.66
CA LYS A 110 -9.21 0.72 -20.68
C LYS A 110 -8.20 1.45 -21.55
N GLN A 111 -7.07 1.83 -20.95
CA GLN A 111 -6.04 2.62 -21.60
C GLN A 111 -4.97 1.80 -22.31
N SER A 112 -4.96 0.47 -22.14
CA SER A 112 -4.03 -0.45 -22.79
C SER A 112 -4.14 -0.48 -24.33
N LEU A 113 -5.22 0.08 -24.88
CA LEU A 113 -5.48 0.17 -26.32
C LEU A 113 -5.05 1.52 -26.95
N ARG A 114 -4.21 2.28 -26.27
CA ARG A 114 -3.76 3.58 -26.75
C ARG A 114 -2.65 3.45 -27.79
N ASP A 115 -2.64 4.36 -28.77
CA ASP A 115 -1.51 4.65 -29.64
C ASP A 115 -0.19 4.83 -28.88
N ALA A 116 0.84 4.15 -29.34
CA ALA A 116 2.21 4.27 -28.85
C ALA A 116 2.80 5.65 -29.18
N THR A 117 3.70 6.13 -28.33
CA THR A 117 4.48 7.34 -28.61
C THR A 117 5.51 7.11 -29.71
N LYS A 118 5.98 8.18 -30.36
CA LYS A 118 7.03 8.08 -31.39
C LYS A 118 8.33 7.46 -30.84
N ASP A 119 8.63 7.69 -29.58
CA ASP A 119 9.82 7.13 -28.93
C ASP A 119 9.61 5.63 -28.59
N GLU A 120 8.41 5.22 -28.17
CA GLU A 120 8.06 3.80 -27.99
C GLU A 120 8.07 3.03 -29.31
N ILE A 121 7.52 3.61 -30.39
CA ILE A 121 7.55 3.02 -31.74
C ILE A 121 8.99 2.87 -32.21
N ALA A 122 9.83 3.89 -32.02
CA ALA A 122 11.24 3.83 -32.41
C ALA A 122 12.01 2.77 -31.60
N LEU A 123 11.73 2.64 -30.30
CA LEU A 123 12.34 1.61 -29.46
C LEU A 123 11.89 0.21 -29.88
N SER A 124 10.60 0.00 -30.13
CA SER A 124 10.07 -1.29 -30.60
C SER A 124 10.68 -1.66 -31.95
N ALA A 125 10.68 -0.74 -32.92
CA ALA A 125 11.30 -0.97 -34.21
C ALA A 125 12.80 -1.30 -34.09
N ALA A 126 13.53 -0.62 -33.18
CA ALA A 126 14.93 -0.94 -32.90
C ALA A 126 15.11 -2.34 -32.28
N ARG A 127 14.19 -2.77 -31.41
CA ARG A 127 14.18 -4.12 -30.82
C ARG A 127 13.88 -5.19 -31.86
N ASP A 128 12.88 -4.96 -32.71
CA ASP A 128 12.51 -5.89 -33.78
C ASP A 128 13.66 -6.04 -34.78
N MET A 129 14.28 -4.92 -35.20
CA MET A 129 15.49 -4.94 -36.02
C MET A 129 16.65 -5.67 -35.34
N HIS A 130 16.83 -5.50 -34.03
CA HIS A 130 17.87 -6.20 -33.28
C HIS A 130 17.59 -7.70 -33.17
N ALA A 131 16.33 -8.12 -32.94
CA ALA A 131 15.93 -9.53 -32.90
C ALA A 131 16.21 -10.22 -34.25
N ILE A 132 15.87 -9.56 -35.36
CA ILE A 132 16.16 -10.06 -36.72
C ILE A 132 17.67 -10.11 -36.98
N ALA A 133 18.41 -9.06 -36.60
CA ALA A 133 19.84 -8.99 -36.87
C ALA A 133 20.72 -9.78 -35.89
N SER A 134 20.18 -10.29 -34.78
CA SER A 134 20.87 -11.26 -33.92
C SER A 134 20.81 -12.69 -34.48
N GLU A 135 19.99 -12.93 -35.52
CA GLU A 135 20.05 -14.16 -36.34
C GLU A 135 21.06 -14.04 -37.51
N GLU A 136 21.45 -12.82 -37.93
CA GLU A 136 22.43 -12.57 -39.00
C GLU A 136 23.53 -11.56 -38.58
N ASN A 137 24.62 -12.08 -38.00
CA ASN A 137 25.94 -11.45 -37.76
C ASN A 137 26.06 -9.88 -37.68
N HIS A 138 26.07 -9.40 -36.44
CA HIS A 138 27.07 -8.50 -35.81
C HIS A 138 27.30 -7.02 -36.22
N THR A 139 26.37 -6.29 -36.85
CA THR A 139 26.55 -4.82 -37.04
C THR A 139 25.48 -3.91 -36.42
N THR A 140 24.37 -4.45 -35.90
CA THR A 140 23.22 -3.66 -35.38
C THR A 140 23.20 -3.49 -33.85
N ASN A 141 24.11 -4.15 -33.11
CA ASN A 141 24.18 -4.07 -31.65
C ASN A 141 24.38 -2.63 -31.11
N PHE A 142 24.92 -1.71 -31.91
CA PHE A 142 25.31 -0.37 -31.46
C PHE A 142 24.15 0.63 -31.32
N THR A 143 23.08 0.51 -32.11
CA THR A 143 22.01 1.53 -32.16
C THR A 143 20.94 1.34 -31.08
N LEU A 144 20.50 0.09 -30.83
CA LEU A 144 19.58 -0.23 -29.73
C LEU A 144 20.23 0.02 -28.37
N SER A 145 21.47 -0.47 -28.19
CA SER A 145 22.23 -0.26 -26.95
C SER A 145 22.45 1.22 -26.65
N ALA A 146 22.72 2.05 -27.66
CA ALA A 146 22.87 3.50 -27.46
C ALA A 146 21.55 4.19 -27.06
N PHE A 147 20.41 3.74 -27.58
CA PHE A 147 19.11 4.31 -27.23
C PHE A 147 18.69 3.93 -25.80
N GLU A 148 18.79 2.65 -25.43
CA GLU A 148 18.51 2.15 -24.07
C GLU A 148 19.51 2.70 -23.04
N ALA A 149 20.80 2.74 -23.38
CA ALA A 149 21.82 3.32 -22.51
C ALA A 149 21.53 4.79 -22.20
N ARG A 150 20.97 5.55 -23.15
CA ARG A 150 20.66 6.96 -22.92
C ARG A 150 19.44 7.18 -22.01
N TYR A 151 18.44 6.28 -22.04
CA TYR A 151 17.36 6.29 -21.04
C TYR A 151 17.90 5.99 -19.64
N ALA A 152 18.66 4.90 -19.51
CA ALA A 152 19.30 4.52 -18.24
C ALA A 152 20.24 5.61 -17.70
N GLN A 153 20.92 6.36 -18.58
CA GLN A 153 21.73 7.51 -18.20
C GLN A 153 20.90 8.65 -17.58
N ILE A 154 19.71 8.94 -18.10
CA ILE A 154 18.84 9.99 -17.55
C ILE A 154 18.29 9.57 -16.19
N GLU A 155 17.83 8.32 -16.05
CA GLU A 155 17.39 7.78 -14.76
C GLU A 155 18.52 7.82 -13.73
N SER A 156 19.73 7.38 -14.09
CA SER A 156 20.91 7.44 -13.22
C SER A 156 21.26 8.87 -12.82
N LEU A 157 21.23 9.82 -13.77
CA LEU A 157 21.47 11.24 -13.51
C LEU A 157 20.47 11.81 -12.51
N VAL A 158 19.17 11.55 -12.73
CA VAL A 158 18.08 12.01 -11.86
C VAL A 158 18.23 11.39 -10.48
N ALA A 159 18.38 10.06 -10.39
CA ALA A 159 18.54 9.35 -9.13
C ALA A 159 19.74 9.87 -8.31
N LYS A 160 20.88 10.11 -8.97
CA LYS A 160 22.07 10.69 -8.34
C LYS A 160 21.81 12.10 -7.80
N ARG A 161 21.13 12.95 -8.59
CA ARG A 161 20.77 14.32 -8.17
C ARG A 161 19.81 14.29 -6.98
N LEU A 162 18.77 13.46 -7.03
CA LEU A 162 17.81 13.30 -5.94
C LEU A 162 18.50 12.79 -4.67
N ARG A 163 19.41 11.83 -4.77
CA ARG A 163 20.20 11.36 -3.62
C ARG A 163 21.02 12.49 -3.00
N HIS A 164 21.67 13.31 -3.81
CA HIS A 164 22.43 14.45 -3.30
C HIS A 164 21.55 15.45 -2.54
N VAL A 165 20.37 15.77 -3.08
CA VAL A 165 19.44 16.75 -2.50
C VAL A 165 18.72 16.24 -1.26
N TYR A 166 18.24 15.00 -1.27
CA TYR A 166 17.28 14.48 -0.29
C TYR A 166 17.88 13.53 0.76
N SER A 167 19.16 13.13 0.66
CA SER A 167 19.77 12.11 1.54
C SER A 167 19.73 12.41 3.05
N LYS A 168 19.63 13.68 3.43
CA LYS A 168 19.52 14.10 4.84
C LYS A 168 18.18 13.70 5.45
N THR A 169 17.09 13.92 4.73
CA THR A 169 15.71 13.72 5.21
C THR A 169 15.17 12.33 4.82
N TYR A 170 15.69 11.78 3.73
CA TYR A 170 15.22 10.54 3.12
C TYR A 170 16.36 9.52 2.96
N GLU A 171 16.00 8.25 3.08
CA GLU A 171 16.75 7.14 2.50
C GLU A 171 16.37 7.05 1.01
N VAL A 172 17.34 7.26 0.13
CA VAL A 172 17.12 7.36 -1.33
C VAL A 172 17.55 6.06 -2.01
N GLU A 173 16.57 5.24 -2.33
CA GLU A 173 16.75 3.97 -3.04
C GLU A 173 16.41 4.14 -4.53
N SER A 174 17.14 3.46 -5.41
CA SER A 174 16.92 3.49 -6.86
C SER A 174 16.70 2.09 -7.38
N ASN A 175 15.86 1.93 -8.41
CA ASN A 175 15.50 0.67 -9.05
C ASN A 175 15.05 -0.38 -8.02
N LYS A 176 14.10 0.00 -7.15
CA LYS A 176 13.63 -0.83 -6.04
C LYS A 176 12.41 -1.63 -6.46
N MET A 177 12.42 -2.93 -6.17
CA MET A 177 11.22 -3.76 -6.27
C MET A 177 10.41 -3.66 -4.98
N VAL A 178 9.16 -3.21 -5.09
CA VAL A 178 8.19 -3.17 -3.99
C VAL A 178 7.02 -4.07 -4.34
N ALA A 179 6.93 -5.22 -3.64
CA ALA A 179 5.84 -6.20 -3.80
C ALA A 179 5.55 -6.57 -5.26
N GLY A 180 6.61 -6.69 -6.09
CA GLY A 180 6.51 -7.08 -7.50
C GLY A 180 6.41 -5.93 -8.50
N VAL A 181 6.33 -4.68 -8.04
CA VAL A 181 6.36 -3.48 -8.89
C VAL A 181 7.73 -2.82 -8.79
N GLU A 182 8.35 -2.54 -9.94
CA GLU A 182 9.58 -1.76 -10.03
C GLU A 182 9.28 -0.27 -9.84
N VAL A 183 10.14 0.41 -9.08
CA VAL A 183 10.08 1.85 -8.84
C VAL A 183 11.47 2.44 -9.12
N ASP A 184 11.52 3.46 -9.97
CA ASP A 184 12.79 4.09 -10.39
C ASP A 184 13.51 4.74 -9.21
N VAL A 185 12.81 5.56 -8.41
CA VAL A 185 13.35 6.14 -7.17
C VAL A 185 12.32 6.13 -6.04
N LEU A 186 12.73 5.60 -4.89
CA LEU A 186 11.97 5.65 -3.64
C LEU A 186 12.70 6.58 -2.66
N LEU A 187 12.03 7.65 -2.23
CA LEU A 187 12.46 8.47 -1.10
C LEU A 187 11.71 8.00 0.15
N ARG A 188 12.36 7.18 0.97
CA ARG A 188 11.78 6.71 2.23
C ARG A 188 12.11 7.70 3.34
N GLY A 189 11.10 8.31 3.93
CA GLY A 189 11.28 9.26 5.02
C GLY A 189 11.95 8.59 6.22
N ARG A 190 13.05 9.18 6.72
CA ARG A 190 13.77 8.64 7.88
C ARG A 190 12.95 8.72 9.17
N ASN A 191 11.99 9.66 9.22
CA ASN A 191 11.09 9.86 10.34
C ASN A 191 9.69 9.28 10.06
N TRP A 192 8.92 9.04 11.12
CA TRP A 192 7.54 8.56 10.98
C TRP A 192 6.57 9.64 10.45
N LEU A 193 6.90 10.92 10.65
CA LEU A 193 6.13 12.07 10.15
C LEU A 193 6.45 12.45 8.70
N THR A 194 7.66 12.14 8.24
CA THR A 194 8.09 12.40 6.86
C THR A 194 7.39 11.43 5.92
N LYS A 195 6.66 11.96 4.93
CA LYS A 195 5.99 11.15 3.91
C LYS A 195 6.99 10.58 2.94
N ASP A 196 6.79 9.33 2.54
CA ASP A 196 7.61 8.73 1.49
C ASP A 196 7.20 9.27 0.12
N TYR A 197 8.09 9.17 -0.87
CA TYR A 197 7.80 9.51 -2.27
C TYR A 197 8.18 8.36 -3.20
N ILE A 198 7.26 8.01 -4.09
CA ILE A 198 7.51 7.14 -5.24
C ILE A 198 7.67 8.05 -6.45
N ILE A 199 8.82 7.92 -7.12
CA ILE A 199 9.17 8.75 -8.26
C ILE A 199 9.36 7.84 -9.46
N GLU A 200 8.55 8.07 -10.48
CA GLU A 200 8.65 7.47 -11.80
C GLU A 200 9.31 8.47 -12.73
N ILE A 201 10.34 8.05 -13.47
CA ILE A 201 11.13 8.88 -14.37
C ILE A 201 10.79 8.47 -15.80
N LYS A 202 10.45 9.44 -16.64
CA LYS A 202 10.27 9.24 -18.08
C LYS A 202 11.10 10.23 -18.87
N SER A 203 11.99 9.74 -19.71
CA SER A 203 12.72 10.57 -20.67
C SER A 203 11.93 10.67 -21.97
N ILE A 204 11.62 11.87 -22.46
CA ILE A 204 10.90 12.05 -23.74
C ILE A 204 11.65 13.02 -24.66
N ARG A 205 11.85 12.64 -25.93
CA ARG A 205 12.54 13.49 -26.92
C ARG A 205 11.59 14.09 -27.93
N ARG A 206 10.62 13.32 -28.41
CA ARG A 206 9.76 13.70 -29.56
C ARG A 206 8.34 14.11 -29.16
N GLY A 207 8.11 14.25 -27.86
CA GLY A 207 6.81 14.57 -27.25
C GLY A 207 5.92 13.35 -27.05
N PHE A 208 4.83 13.55 -26.30
CA PHE A 208 3.87 12.52 -25.94
C PHE A 208 2.42 13.01 -26.12
N ASN A 209 1.46 12.08 -26.12
CA ASN A 209 0.03 12.37 -26.20
C ASN A 209 -0.63 12.28 -24.82
N TYR A 210 -1.90 12.68 -24.70
CA TYR A 210 -2.59 12.68 -23.40
C TYR A 210 -2.76 11.28 -22.83
N GLY A 211 -3.11 10.31 -23.68
CA GLY A 211 -3.21 8.93 -23.24
C GLY A 211 -1.85 8.44 -22.69
N TRP A 212 -0.75 8.81 -23.35
CA TRP A 212 0.63 8.89 -22.86
C TRP A 212 0.77 9.00 -21.34
N LEU A 213 0.50 10.24 -20.99
CA LEU A 213 0.66 10.85 -19.70
C LEU A 213 -0.27 10.20 -18.68
N ARG A 214 -1.54 10.01 -19.05
CA ARG A 214 -2.55 9.44 -18.16
C ARG A 214 -2.21 7.99 -17.80
N GLU A 215 -1.73 7.17 -18.74
CA GLU A 215 -1.29 5.81 -18.43
C GLU A 215 -0.08 5.80 -17.48
N SER A 216 0.95 6.60 -17.79
CA SER A 216 2.15 6.70 -16.95
C SER A 216 1.82 7.21 -15.54
N PHE A 217 0.91 8.18 -15.43
CA PHE A 217 0.42 8.69 -14.16
C PHE A 217 -0.33 7.61 -13.37
N LEU A 218 -1.21 6.85 -14.03
CA LEU A 218 -1.95 5.75 -13.39
C LEU A 218 -1.03 4.60 -12.95
N LYS A 219 0.02 4.26 -13.72
CA LYS A 219 1.04 3.28 -13.31
C LYS A 219 1.78 3.71 -12.04
N ASN A 220 2.10 5.00 -11.93
CA ASN A 220 2.73 5.53 -10.73
C ASN A 220 1.77 5.49 -9.51
N ILE A 221 0.50 5.83 -9.72
CA ILE A 221 -0.54 5.68 -8.67
C ILE A 221 -0.72 4.21 -8.27
N TYR A 222 -0.64 3.29 -9.22
CA TYR A 222 -0.69 1.85 -8.95
C TYR A 222 0.46 1.42 -8.04
N ALA A 223 1.69 1.82 -8.35
CA ALA A 223 2.87 1.57 -7.50
C ALA A 223 2.69 2.11 -6.07
N LYS A 224 2.09 3.30 -5.92
CA LYS A 224 1.70 3.85 -4.60
C LYS A 224 0.75 2.94 -3.83
N ASN A 225 -0.29 2.43 -4.47
CA ASN A 225 -1.28 1.59 -3.80
C ASN A 225 -0.66 0.26 -3.33
N ILE A 226 0.17 -0.35 -4.18
CA ILE A 226 0.95 -1.56 -3.84
C ILE A 226 1.90 -1.30 -2.67
N TYR A 227 2.66 -0.19 -2.72
CA TYR A 227 3.54 0.20 -1.62
C TYR A 227 2.77 0.42 -0.32
N ALA A 228 1.62 1.09 -0.38
CA ALA A 228 0.81 1.39 0.80
C ALA A 228 0.27 0.12 1.46
N GLN A 229 -0.15 -0.87 0.68
CA GLN A 229 -0.56 -2.17 1.21
C GLN A 229 0.62 -2.93 1.82
N ALA A 230 1.79 -2.92 1.18
CA ALA A 230 2.96 -3.65 1.66
C ALA A 230 3.60 -3.06 2.92
N THR A 231 3.53 -1.73 3.10
CA THR A 231 4.29 -1.01 4.14
C THR A 231 3.41 -0.31 5.17
N ASN A 232 2.10 -0.23 4.95
CA ASN A 232 1.15 0.56 5.74
C ASN A 232 1.51 2.07 5.83
N ARG A 233 2.35 2.56 4.91
CA ARG A 233 2.69 3.98 4.74
C ARG A 233 2.13 4.45 3.41
N ILE A 234 1.42 5.58 3.41
CA ILE A 234 0.84 6.14 2.18
C ILE A 234 1.82 7.16 1.60
N PRO A 235 2.55 6.84 0.51
CA PRO A 235 3.54 7.73 -0.08
C PRO A 235 2.83 8.81 -0.92
N ASN A 236 3.53 9.90 -1.20
CA ASN A 236 3.23 10.82 -2.29
C ASN A 236 3.83 10.27 -3.59
N THR A 237 3.35 10.72 -4.75
CA THR A 237 3.88 10.27 -6.05
C THR A 237 4.36 11.45 -6.88
N LEU A 238 5.40 11.21 -7.67
CA LEU A 238 5.92 12.15 -8.66
C LEU A 238 6.17 11.40 -9.97
N LEU A 239 5.43 11.75 -11.02
CA LEU A 239 5.81 11.40 -12.39
C LEU A 239 6.70 12.53 -12.93
N LEU A 240 8.01 12.26 -13.00
CA LEU A 240 9.01 13.20 -13.49
C LEU A 240 9.31 12.92 -14.97
N ILE A 241 8.90 13.83 -15.84
CA ILE A 241 9.14 13.76 -17.27
C ILE A 241 10.31 14.68 -17.62
N VAL A 242 11.42 14.10 -18.03
CA VAL A 242 12.63 14.82 -18.44
C VAL A 242 12.64 14.94 -19.97
N THR A 243 12.76 16.15 -20.50
CA THR A 243 12.66 16.42 -21.93
C THR A 243 13.95 16.95 -22.53
N ASP A 244 14.19 16.63 -23.81
CA ASP A 244 15.33 17.15 -24.60
C ASP A 244 14.96 18.41 -25.43
N PHE A 245 13.70 18.85 -25.44
CA PHE A 245 13.26 20.05 -26.17
C PHE A 245 13.27 21.29 -25.25
N LYS A 246 13.97 22.34 -25.69
CA LYS A 246 14.09 23.62 -24.99
C LYS A 246 12.81 24.45 -25.11
N GLY A 247 12.32 24.95 -23.98
CA GLY A 247 11.22 25.92 -23.92
C GLY A 247 10.20 25.60 -22.85
N ASP A 248 9.49 26.64 -22.42
CA ASP A 248 8.37 26.56 -21.47
C ASP A 248 7.43 25.41 -21.85
N VAL A 249 6.91 24.70 -20.85
CA VAL A 249 5.98 23.58 -21.04
C VAL A 249 4.87 24.05 -21.97
N SER A 250 4.93 23.64 -23.25
CA SER A 250 4.04 24.19 -24.29
C SER A 250 2.59 24.17 -23.81
N GLU A 251 1.75 25.14 -24.21
CA GLU A 251 0.33 25.20 -23.81
C GLU A 251 -0.38 23.84 -23.95
N LYS A 252 0.03 23.06 -24.96
CA LYS A 252 -0.37 21.66 -25.15
C LYS A 252 -0.18 20.81 -23.90
N TYR A 253 0.98 20.80 -23.26
CA TYR A 253 1.24 19.98 -22.06
C TYR A 253 0.56 20.54 -20.82
N THR A 254 0.47 21.86 -20.67
CA THR A 254 -0.28 22.50 -19.57
C THR A 254 -1.74 22.06 -19.59
N SER A 255 -2.38 22.07 -20.77
CA SER A 255 -3.76 21.57 -20.91
C SER A 255 -3.92 20.08 -20.57
N MET A 256 -2.90 19.25 -20.86
CA MET A 256 -2.90 17.83 -20.48
C MET A 256 -2.80 17.65 -18.95
N LEU A 257 -1.95 18.43 -18.29
CA LEU A 257 -1.79 18.42 -16.83
C LEU A 257 -3.08 18.88 -16.13
N GLU A 258 -3.71 19.94 -16.63
CA GLU A 258 -5.01 20.40 -16.14
C GLU A 258 -6.09 19.33 -16.28
N LYS A 259 -6.10 18.63 -17.42
CA LYS A 259 -7.05 17.54 -17.67
C LYS A 259 -6.87 16.39 -16.66
N ILE A 260 -5.64 15.98 -16.37
CA ILE A 260 -5.36 14.97 -15.31
C ILE A 260 -5.89 15.45 -13.95
N SER A 261 -5.65 16.71 -13.59
CA SER A 261 -6.11 17.29 -12.33
C SER A 261 -7.65 17.33 -12.23
N LYS A 262 -8.34 17.65 -13.34
CA LYS A 262 -9.81 17.69 -13.43
C LYS A 262 -10.45 16.30 -13.35
N GLU A 263 -9.83 15.27 -13.92
CA GLU A 263 -10.34 13.89 -13.86
C GLU A 263 -10.29 13.28 -12.45
N GLY A 264 -9.55 13.90 -11.51
CA GLY A 264 -9.51 13.45 -10.11
C GLY A 264 -8.90 12.06 -9.94
N LEU A 265 -8.03 11.64 -10.86
CA LEU A 265 -7.41 10.31 -10.85
C LEU A 265 -6.42 10.11 -9.70
N GLY A 266 -5.82 11.19 -9.20
CA GLY A 266 -4.88 11.19 -8.08
C GLY A 266 -5.25 12.19 -6.98
N ARG A 267 -4.54 12.14 -5.86
CA ARG A 267 -4.75 13.04 -4.72
C ARG A 267 -4.15 14.41 -5.02
N ARG A 268 -5.01 15.44 -4.99
CA ARG A 268 -4.61 16.84 -5.22
C ARG A 268 -3.46 17.25 -4.29
N GLY A 269 -2.42 17.83 -4.89
CA GLY A 269 -1.23 18.32 -4.19
C GLY A 269 -0.30 17.23 -3.62
N LYS A 270 -0.56 15.95 -3.89
CA LYS A 270 0.23 14.82 -3.38
C LYS A 270 0.72 13.87 -4.48
N ASP A 271 -0.11 13.69 -5.50
CA ASP A 271 0.22 12.90 -6.68
C ASP A 271 0.53 13.88 -7.82
N LEU A 272 1.82 14.10 -8.07
CA LEU A 272 2.36 15.19 -8.88
C LEU A 272 2.85 14.70 -10.24
N VAL A 273 2.79 15.58 -11.23
CA VAL A 273 3.42 15.41 -12.54
C VAL A 273 4.27 16.64 -12.81
N VAL A 274 5.56 16.46 -13.05
CA VAL A 274 6.50 17.55 -13.35
C VAL A 274 7.16 17.26 -14.67
N ILE A 275 7.08 18.21 -15.59
CA ILE A 275 7.81 18.21 -16.86
C ILE A 275 8.95 19.21 -16.72
N ILE A 276 10.17 18.77 -16.97
CA ILE A 276 11.37 19.59 -16.85
C ILE A 276 12.34 19.30 -18.00
N ASP A 277 12.96 20.36 -18.53
CA ASP A 277 14.04 20.22 -19.50
C ASP A 277 15.29 19.65 -18.81
N LYS A 278 16.07 18.85 -19.55
CA LYS A 278 17.28 18.21 -19.03
C LYS A 278 18.35 19.21 -18.56
N GLU A 279 18.59 20.29 -19.30
CA GLU A 279 19.52 21.36 -18.93
C GLU A 279 18.98 22.13 -17.71
N GLU A 280 17.68 22.44 -17.69
CA GLU A 280 17.03 23.06 -16.52
C GLU A 280 17.28 22.20 -15.26
N PHE A 281 16.94 20.91 -15.31
CA PHE A 281 17.10 19.98 -14.18
C PHE A 281 18.53 19.93 -13.63
N GLN A 282 19.55 20.00 -14.50
CA GLN A 282 20.95 19.98 -14.09
C GLN A 282 21.39 21.29 -13.43
N ASN A 283 20.84 22.42 -13.90
CA ASN A 283 21.28 23.76 -13.51
C ASN A 283 20.53 24.33 -12.30
N LEU A 284 19.33 23.83 -11.95
CA LEU A 284 18.61 24.28 -10.75
C LEU A 284 19.41 24.04 -9.47
N THR A 285 19.46 25.02 -8.58
CA THR A 285 20.01 24.84 -7.23
C THR A 285 19.15 23.86 -6.43
N THR A 286 19.68 23.37 -5.31
CA THR A 286 18.96 22.45 -4.40
C THR A 286 17.56 22.99 -4.03
N ASP A 287 17.48 24.25 -3.60
CA ASP A 287 16.22 24.85 -3.15
C ASP A 287 15.23 25.06 -4.30
N GLN A 288 15.74 25.48 -5.47
CA GLN A 288 14.93 25.63 -6.67
C GLN A 288 14.39 24.28 -7.14
N LEU A 289 15.20 23.22 -7.08
CA LEU A 289 14.79 21.89 -7.47
C LEU A 289 13.74 21.32 -6.50
N GLN A 290 13.90 21.51 -5.19
CA GLN A 290 12.89 21.14 -4.20
C GLN A 290 11.54 21.81 -4.49
N LYS A 291 11.57 23.13 -4.70
CA LYS A 291 10.37 23.90 -5.06
C LYS A 291 9.76 23.44 -6.39
N ARG A 292 10.60 23.15 -7.39
CA ARG A 292 10.18 22.70 -8.73
C ARG A 292 9.51 21.33 -8.69
N LEU A 293 10.03 20.41 -7.86
CA LEU A 293 9.50 19.06 -7.71
C LEU A 293 8.33 18.97 -6.71
N GLY A 294 8.11 20.00 -5.88
CA GLY A 294 7.10 19.97 -4.83
C GLY A 294 7.45 19.02 -3.69
N ILE A 295 8.74 18.76 -3.47
CA ILE A 295 9.25 17.89 -2.41
C ILE A 295 10.16 18.74 -1.52
N ASN A 296 9.71 18.99 -0.30
CA ASN A 296 10.50 19.73 0.68
C ASN A 296 11.33 18.73 1.51
N ALA A 297 12.62 19.04 1.69
CA ALA A 297 13.58 18.25 2.48
C ALA A 297 13.93 18.94 3.79
#